data_AF-A0A161YZB7-F1
#
_entry.id   AF-A0A161YZB7-F1
#
_cell.length_a   1.000
_cell.length_b   1.000
_cell.length_c   1.000
_cell.angle_alpha   90.00
_cell.angle_beta   90.00
_cell.angle_gamma   90.00
#
_symmetry.space_group_name_H-M   'P 1'
#
loop_
_entity.id
_entity.type
_entity.pdbx_description
1 polymer ?
#
loop_
_entity_poly.entity_id
_entity_poly.type
_entity_poly.pdbx_seq_one_letter_code
_entity_poly.pdbx_strand_id
1 'polypeptide(L)' 'MSYVNCQLDTVTKLNDSVYRIVMTPQENVEHKPGQYLKLGG' A
#
# COMPACT_ATOMS: atom_id res chain seq x y z
N MET A 1 10.52 3.49 -14.10
CA MET A 1 9.83 3.40 -12.79
C MET A 1 9.27 2.01 -12.69
N SER A 2 9.66 1.24 -11.67
CA SER A 2 9.14 -0.11 -11.46
C SER A 2 7.82 -0.02 -10.70
N TYR A 3 6.77 -0.59 -11.25
CA TYR A 3 5.51 -0.79 -10.53
C TYR A 3 5.57 -2.14 -9.84
N VAL A 4 5.20 -2.18 -8.57
CA VAL A 4 5.05 -3.42 -7.81
C VAL A 4 3.56 -3.73 -7.74
N ASN A 5 3.18 -4.92 -8.19
CA ASN A 5 1.81 -5.38 -8.02
C ASN A 5 1.60 -5.78 -6.56
N CYS A 6 0.52 -5.28 -5.98
CA CYS A 6 0.15 -5.55 -4.60
C CYS A 6 -1.25 -6.16 -4.54
N GLN A 7 -1.41 -7.19 -3.71
CA GLN A 7 -2.72 -7.72 -3.36
C GLN A 7 -3.36 -6.84 -2.28
N LEU A 8 -4.64 -6.53 -2.45
CA LEU A 8 -5.42 -5.80 -1.46
C LEU A 8 -5.94 -6.79 -0.41
N ASP A 9 -5.51 -6.64 0.84
CA ASP A 9 -5.88 -7.57 1.91
C ASP A 9 -7.09 -7.06 2.70
N THR A 10 -7.00 -5.81 3.18
CA THR A 10 -8.08 -5.21 3.98
C THR A 10 -8.27 -3.74 3.66
N VAL A 11 -9.53 -3.33 3.71
CA VAL A 11 -9.95 -1.93 3.64
C VAL A 11 -10.86 -1.67 4.84
N THR A 12 -10.41 -0.83 5.76
CA THR A 12 -11.15 -0.47 6.95
C THR A 12 -11.46 1.01 6.94
N LYS A 13 -12.76 1.36 6.96
CA LYS A 13 -13.19 2.75 7.16
C LYS A 13 -12.93 3.13 8.62
N LEU A 14 -12.09 4.14 8.85
CA LEU A 14 -11.84 4.67 10.19
C LEU A 14 -12.84 5.77 10.54
N ASN A 15 -13.19 6.62 9.56
CA ASN A 15 -14.21 7.64 9.66
C ASN A 15 -14.68 8.06 8.25
N ASP A 16 -15.47 9.12 8.13
CA ASP A 16 -16.04 9.58 6.86
C ASP A 16 -15.04 10.09 5.83
N SER A 17 -13.78 10.32 6.23
CA SER A 17 -12.74 10.88 5.35
C SER A 17 -11.46 10.04 5.30
N VAL A 18 -11.32 9.02 6.16
CA VAL A 18 -10.08 8.26 6.30
C VAL A 18 -10.35 6.76 6.24
N TYR A 19 -9.61 6.11 5.36
CA TYR A 19 -9.56 4.66 5.22
C TYR A 19 -8.16 4.17 5.54
N ARG A 20 -8.07 3.07 6.28
CA ARG A 20 -6.84 2.30 6.44
C ARG A 20 -6.86 1.16 5.44
N ILE A 21 -5.79 1.04 4.66
CA ILE A 21 -5.62 0.00 3.66
C ILE A 21 -4.38 -0.82 4.04
N VAL A 22 -4.49 -2.14 3.98
CA VAL A 22 -3.35 -3.06 4.09
C VAL A 22 -3.21 -3.80 2.77
N MET A 23 -2.00 -3.81 2.23
CA MET A 23 -1.66 -4.46 0.98
C MET A 23 -0.39 -5.28 1.15
N THR A 24 -0.32 -6.40 0.46
CA THR A 24 0.88 -7.26 0.44
C THR A 24 1.48 -7.23 -0.98
N PRO A 25 2.75 -6.84 -1.14
CA PRO A 25 3.40 -6.88 -2.44
C PRO A 25 3.58 -8.33 -2.90
N GLN A 26 3.36 -8.59 -4.19
CA GLN A 26 3.48 -9.93 -4.77
C GLN A 26 4.94 -10.34 -5.01
N GLU A 27 5.88 -9.42 -4.80
CA GLU A 27 7.32 -9.61 -4.84
C GLU A 27 7.96 -8.96 -3.62
N ASN A 28 9.20 -9.32 -3.31
CA ASN A 28 9.87 -8.81 -2.12
C ASN A 28 10.29 -7.35 -2.34
N VAL A 29 9.88 -6.44 -1.46
CA VAL A 29 10.17 -5.00 -1.56
C VAL A 29 10.94 -4.54 -0.32
N GLU A 30 12.22 -4.27 -0.52
CA GLU A 30 13.04 -3.63 0.50
C GLU A 30 12.68 -2.16 0.65
N HIS A 31 12.48 -1.72 1.90
CA HIS A 31 12.21 -0.33 2.23
C HIS A 31 12.78 0.00 3.61
N LYS A 32 13.05 1.29 3.83
CA LYS A 32 13.48 1.82 5.13
C LYS A 32 12.30 2.51 5.82
N PRO A 33 12.23 2.47 7.16
CA PRO A 33 11.22 3.21 7.91
C PRO A 33 11.21 4.70 7.53
N GLY A 34 10.01 5.27 7.34
CA GLY A 34 9.82 6.68 6.96
C GLY A 34 9.80 6.94 5.45
N GLN A 35 10.11 5.96 4.61
CA GLN A 35 9.89 6.07 3.17
C GLN A 35 8.40 5.94 2.82
N TYR A 36 8.02 6.50 1.68
CA TYR A 36 6.67 6.39 1.13
C TYR A 36 6.72 5.86 -0.31
N LEU A 37 5.58 5.36 -0.77
CA LEU A 37 5.36 4.93 -2.14
C LEU A 37 4.33 5.83 -2.82
N LYS A 38 4.35 5.83 -4.15
CA LYS A 38 3.31 6.44 -4.97
C LYS A 38 2.44 5.33 -5.54
N LEU A 39 1.13 5.45 -5.39
CA LEU A 39 0.19 4.51 -5.97
C LEU A 39 0.11 4.73 -7.49
N GLY A 40 0.12 3.64 -8.25
CA GLY A 40 -0.15 3.66 -9.69
C GLY A 40 -1.64 3.90 -9.92
N GLY A 41 -1.96 4.79 -10.86
CA GLY A 41 -3.32 5.10 -11.31
C GLY A 41 -3.64 4.43 -12.64
#